data_AF-A0A6I1ELS0-F1
#
_entry.id   AF-A0A6I1ELS0-F1
#
_cell.length_a   1.000
_cell.length_b   1.000
_cell.length_c   1.000
_cell.angle_alpha   90.00
_cell.angle_beta   90.00
_cell.angle_gamma   90.00
#
_symmetry.space_group_name_H-M   'P 1'
#
loop_
_entity.id
_entity.type
_entity.pdbx_description
1 polymer ?
#
loop_
_entity_poly.entity_id
_entity_poly.type
_entity_poly.pdbx_seq_one_letter_code
_entity_poly.pdbx_strand_id
1 'polypeptide(L)'
;MQALWQELLDFAQTPAGLLILAAAAFVLASFLITGLIFFIASLFKKKSPLAVQPSEDALQEKTPEETSGSAGDPLESFDRRSLKAPIALARLRAQGPDITEAAEPMMPGSAPEPAAPERDLKTEEKPQAEPAVASAPAAESAPEPPQPAPFASAPITPKLPDPFGRANFLLTLPFERRVGLSLAHADLCGADIEAVFFDPEDVSRWDDVTLRLVPFLPQGSGKLLITESDRETFSSGDLFAQPDAVIELSSGLIALEYKSKGDRSEDPLRWAEAMRTKDILQTVINALVLSAEAGRPSAPVLRTNNAVFFIRPSMDLRKVIETKLGDAKQFLSLSASGSGAAGISASDYAELLTPIVAKLFPRPMPSGSLIGMKAHEEMLARR
;
A
#
# COMPACT_ATOMS: atom_id res chain seq x y z
N MET A 1 43.49 -45.35 1.64
CA MET A 1 42.32 -45.52 2.54
C MET A 1 42.71 -45.34 4.00
N GLN A 2 43.61 -46.15 4.58
CA GLN A 2 44.03 -45.99 5.99
C GLN A 2 44.78 -44.67 6.28
N ALA A 3 45.63 -44.17 5.37
CA ALA A 3 46.33 -42.89 5.55
C ALA A 3 45.39 -41.67 5.51
N LEU A 4 44.49 -41.62 4.53
CA LEU A 4 43.45 -40.58 4.41
C LEU A 4 42.49 -40.56 5.62
N TRP A 5 42.23 -41.72 6.21
CA TRP A 5 41.39 -41.82 7.42
C TRP A 5 42.09 -41.21 8.64
N GLN A 6 43.40 -41.39 8.78
CA GLN A 6 44.18 -40.78 9.87
C GLN A 6 44.30 -39.27 9.69
N GLU A 7 44.54 -38.78 8.48
CA GLU A 7 44.56 -37.33 8.20
C GLU A 7 43.21 -36.66 8.50
N LEU A 8 42.09 -37.34 8.22
CA LEU A 8 40.76 -36.83 8.55
C LEU A 8 40.53 -36.77 10.07
N LEU A 9 41.03 -37.77 10.82
CA LEU A 9 40.92 -37.81 12.27
C LEU A 9 41.79 -36.75 12.94
N ASP A 10 43.02 -36.55 12.46
CA ASP A 10 43.92 -35.50 12.94
C ASP A 10 43.33 -34.11 12.64
N PHE A 11 42.75 -33.94 11.45
CA PHE A 11 42.03 -32.72 11.10
C PHE A 11 40.81 -32.48 12.00
N ALA A 12 40.02 -33.51 12.30
CA ALA A 12 38.84 -33.44 13.16
C ALA A 12 39.17 -33.09 14.62
N GLN A 13 40.42 -33.32 15.06
CA GLN A 13 40.88 -32.94 16.40
C GLN A 13 41.28 -31.45 16.49
N THR A 14 41.37 -30.73 15.37
CA THR A 14 41.60 -29.28 15.38
C THR A 14 40.29 -28.51 15.60
N PRO A 15 40.31 -27.34 16.27
CA PRO A 15 39.12 -26.51 16.43
C PRO A 15 38.48 -26.10 15.10
N ALA A 16 39.30 -25.82 14.08
CA ALA A 16 38.85 -25.47 12.74
C ALA A 16 38.21 -26.66 12.01
N GLY A 17 38.83 -27.84 12.09
CA GLY A 17 38.27 -29.05 11.47
C GLY A 17 36.96 -29.50 12.11
N LEU A 18 36.81 -29.33 13.43
CA LEU A 18 35.57 -29.62 14.13
C LEU A 18 34.43 -28.68 13.69
N LEU A 19 34.69 -27.39 13.50
CA LEU A 19 33.71 -26.44 12.96
C LEU A 19 33.30 -26.78 11.52
N ILE A 20 34.25 -27.17 10.67
CA ILE A 20 33.96 -27.55 9.28
C ILE A 20 33.13 -28.83 9.22
N LEU A 21 33.46 -29.84 10.04
CA LEU A 21 32.69 -31.09 10.12
C LEU A 21 31.29 -30.86 10.68
N ALA A 22 31.14 -29.98 11.68
CA ALA A 22 29.82 -29.60 12.21
C ALA A 22 28.97 -28.88 11.15
N ALA A 23 29.56 -27.96 10.39
CA ALA A 23 28.88 -27.27 9.29
C ALA A 23 28.47 -28.26 8.17
N ALA A 24 29.36 -29.18 7.79
CA ALA A 24 29.06 -30.20 6.79
C ALA A 24 27.93 -31.15 7.27
N ALA A 25 27.97 -31.57 8.52
CA ALA A 25 26.91 -32.39 9.12
C ALA A 25 25.57 -31.66 9.18
N PHE A 26 25.57 -30.37 9.49
CA PHE A 26 24.36 -29.53 9.51
C PHE A 26 23.74 -29.38 8.13
N VAL A 27 24.55 -29.16 7.09
CA VAL A 27 24.09 -29.10 5.69
C VAL A 27 23.49 -30.44 5.26
N LEU A 28 24.15 -31.54 5.59
CA LEU A 28 23.69 -32.88 5.22
C LEU A 28 22.39 -33.28 5.96
N ALA A 29 22.28 -32.93 7.24
CA ALA A 29 21.05 -33.08 8.02
C ALA A 29 19.91 -32.22 7.44
N SER A 30 20.21 -31.00 7.02
CA SER A 30 19.24 -30.11 6.38
C SER A 30 18.69 -30.71 5.09
N PHE A 31 19.55 -31.26 4.22
CA PHE A 31 19.10 -31.98 3.01
C PHE A 31 18.26 -33.21 3.31
N LEU A 32 18.62 -33.99 4.35
CA LEU A 32 17.82 -35.15 4.78
C LEU A 32 16.45 -34.75 5.31
N ILE A 33 16.36 -33.68 6.11
CA ILE A 33 15.10 -33.15 6.63
C ILE A 33 14.22 -32.64 5.49
N THR A 34 14.79 -31.85 4.57
CA THR A 34 14.08 -31.36 3.38
C THR A 34 13.59 -32.53 2.53
N GLY A 35 14.43 -33.52 2.27
CA GLY A 35 14.05 -34.74 1.54
C GLY A 35 12.92 -35.53 2.22
N LEU A 36 12.95 -35.65 3.55
CA LEU A 36 11.91 -36.29 4.33
C LEU A 36 10.57 -35.53 4.25
N ILE A 37 10.60 -34.19 4.31
CA ILE A 37 9.42 -33.34 4.14
C ILE A 37 8.79 -33.57 2.76
N PHE A 38 9.59 -33.56 1.69
CA PHE A 38 9.11 -33.84 0.33
C PHE A 38 8.58 -35.26 0.18
N PHE A 39 9.22 -36.25 0.81
CA PHE A 39 8.75 -37.63 0.80
C PHE A 39 7.39 -37.78 1.50
N ILE A 40 7.22 -37.16 2.68
CA ILE A 40 5.95 -37.14 3.40
C ILE A 40 4.87 -36.43 2.58
N ALA A 41 5.17 -35.26 2.00
CA ALA A 41 4.24 -34.54 1.12
C ALA A 41 3.82 -35.38 -0.12
N SER A 42 4.74 -36.17 -0.67
CA SER A 42 4.45 -37.10 -1.77
C SER A 42 3.52 -38.26 -1.37
N LEU A 43 3.53 -38.68 -0.10
CA LEU A 43 2.62 -39.71 0.39
C LEU A 43 1.19 -39.19 0.55
N PHE A 44 1.02 -37.91 0.90
CA PHE A 44 -0.30 -37.25 0.95
C PHE A 44 -0.89 -36.95 -0.44
N LYS A 45 -0.06 -36.75 -1.47
CA LYS A 45 -0.50 -36.57 -2.86
C LYS A 45 -1.12 -37.83 -3.51
N LYS A 46 -0.93 -39.04 -2.94
CA LYS A 46 -1.42 -40.30 -3.53
C LYS A 46 -2.87 -40.68 -3.16
N LYS A 47 -3.64 -39.81 -2.51
CA LYS A 47 -5.07 -40.04 -2.24
C LYS A 47 -5.95 -38.97 -2.88
N SER A 48 -6.12 -39.07 -4.19
CA SER A 48 -7.30 -38.55 -4.88
C SER A 48 -7.70 -39.56 -5.96
N PRO A 49 -8.74 -40.38 -5.76
CA PRO A 49 -9.34 -41.17 -6.82
C PRO A 49 -10.53 -40.41 -7.40
N LEU A 50 -10.48 -40.10 -8.69
CA LEU A 50 -11.49 -40.38 -9.70
C LEU A 50 -11.16 -39.55 -10.95
N ALA A 51 -10.36 -40.15 -11.83
CA ALA A 51 -10.42 -39.83 -13.24
C ALA A 51 -11.63 -40.58 -13.82
N VAL A 52 -12.67 -39.86 -14.22
CA VAL A 52 -13.72 -40.40 -15.08
C VAL A 52 -13.21 -40.27 -16.51
N GLN A 53 -12.97 -41.41 -17.16
CA GLN A 53 -12.76 -41.47 -18.61
C GLN A 53 -14.08 -41.21 -19.34
N PRO A 54 -14.07 -40.56 -20.52
CA PRO A 54 -15.27 -40.48 -21.36
C PRO A 54 -15.45 -41.80 -22.10
N SER A 55 -16.66 -42.34 -22.07
CA SER A 55 -17.09 -43.39 -23.02
C SER A 55 -18.21 -42.81 -23.87
N GLU A 56 -17.94 -42.74 -25.17
CA GLU A 56 -18.91 -42.60 -26.23
C GLU A 56 -19.72 -43.90 -26.31
N ASP A 57 -21.05 -43.84 -26.17
CA ASP A 57 -21.99 -44.31 -27.20
C ASP A 57 -23.45 -44.34 -26.73
N ALA A 58 -24.30 -43.88 -27.65
CA ALA A 58 -25.69 -44.27 -27.91
C ALA A 58 -26.81 -43.88 -26.92
N LEU A 59 -27.51 -42.81 -27.32
CA LEU A 59 -28.96 -42.79 -27.62
C LEU A 59 -29.86 -43.74 -26.80
N GLN A 60 -30.70 -43.17 -25.93
CA GLN A 60 -32.14 -43.39 -26.05
C GLN A 60 -32.98 -42.36 -25.30
N GLU A 61 -33.90 -41.80 -26.08
CA GLU A 61 -35.05 -40.97 -25.79
C GLU A 61 -36.03 -41.63 -24.81
N LYS A 62 -36.47 -40.91 -23.76
CA LYS A 62 -37.83 -40.97 -23.19
C LYS A 62 -38.02 -40.00 -22.02
N THR A 63 -38.81 -38.96 -22.23
CA THR A 63 -39.76 -38.42 -21.23
C THR A 63 -41.01 -39.32 -21.24
N PRO A 64 -41.87 -39.41 -20.19
CA PRO A 64 -42.52 -38.24 -19.57
C PRO A 64 -42.82 -38.34 -18.06
N GLU A 65 -43.45 -37.26 -17.58
CA GLU A 65 -44.38 -37.11 -16.45
C GLU A 65 -43.93 -36.37 -15.18
N GLU A 66 -44.64 -35.25 -14.99
CA GLU A 66 -44.79 -34.45 -13.78
C GLU A 66 -45.50 -35.25 -12.68
N THR A 67 -45.11 -35.03 -11.42
CA THR A 67 -46.08 -34.91 -10.33
C THR A 67 -45.51 -34.10 -9.18
N SER A 68 -46.37 -33.21 -8.70
CA SER A 68 -46.22 -32.23 -7.62
C SER A 68 -45.75 -32.79 -6.28
N GLY A 69 -44.87 -32.04 -5.59
CA GLY A 69 -44.52 -32.28 -4.19
C GLY A 69 -43.95 -31.03 -3.52
N SER A 70 -44.82 -30.30 -2.84
CA SER A 70 -44.55 -29.16 -1.94
C SER A 70 -43.36 -29.36 -1.00
N ALA A 71 -42.36 -28.46 -1.06
CA ALA A 71 -41.49 -28.12 0.06
C ALA A 71 -41.03 -26.66 -0.11
N GLY A 72 -41.38 -25.82 0.87
CA GLY A 72 -41.16 -24.37 0.85
C GLY A 72 -39.69 -23.97 0.83
N ASP A 73 -39.40 -22.94 0.04
CA ASP A 73 -38.11 -22.27 -0.07
C ASP A 73 -37.89 -21.32 1.13
N PRO A 74 -36.85 -21.51 1.97
CA PRO A 74 -36.61 -20.71 3.17
C PRO A 74 -35.78 -19.45 2.90
N LEU A 75 -35.96 -18.79 1.75
CA LEU A 75 -35.26 -17.53 1.41
C LEU A 75 -36.18 -16.33 1.13
N GLU A 76 -37.49 -16.49 1.27
CA GLU A 76 -38.49 -15.42 1.10
C GLU A 76 -38.86 -14.73 2.43
N SER A 77 -37.87 -14.41 3.27
CA SER A 77 -38.13 -13.58 4.46
C SER A 77 -36.95 -12.73 4.89
N PHE A 78 -36.48 -11.82 4.02
CA PHE A 78 -35.77 -10.64 4.51
C PHE A 78 -36.21 -9.38 3.76
N ASP A 79 -36.87 -8.52 4.54
CA ASP A 79 -37.48 -7.24 4.20
C ASP A 79 -36.45 -6.27 3.58
N ARG A 80 -36.64 -5.96 2.31
CA ARG A 80 -35.85 -4.98 1.54
C ARG A 80 -36.25 -3.55 1.88
N ARG A 81 -36.12 -3.12 3.12
CA ARG A 81 -36.26 -1.71 3.51
C ARG A 81 -35.34 -1.33 4.67
N SER A 82 -34.09 -0.97 4.36
CA SER A 82 -33.37 0.18 4.96
C SER A 82 -31.85 0.09 4.76
N LEU A 83 -31.35 0.41 3.56
CA LEU A 83 -29.97 0.86 3.39
C LEU A 83 -29.94 2.02 2.38
N LYS A 84 -29.94 3.25 2.91
CA LYS A 84 -29.53 4.46 2.18
C LYS A 84 -28.31 5.03 2.91
N ALA A 85 -27.13 4.82 2.32
CA ALA A 85 -25.97 5.69 2.48
C ALA A 85 -25.29 5.79 1.10
N PRO A 86 -24.78 6.98 0.71
CA PRO A 86 -24.70 7.36 -0.69
C PRO A 86 -23.44 6.86 -1.41
N ILE A 87 -23.70 6.31 -2.60
CA ILE A 87 -22.74 5.97 -3.65
C ILE A 87 -22.13 7.27 -4.20
N ALA A 88 -20.92 7.60 -3.79
CA ALA A 88 -20.16 8.72 -4.33
C ALA A 88 -19.04 8.24 -5.26
N LEU A 89 -19.39 7.61 -6.39
CA LEU A 89 -18.50 7.55 -7.57
C LEU A 89 -19.21 7.16 -8.89
N ALA A 90 -20.51 7.44 -9.03
CA ALA A 90 -21.26 7.16 -10.27
C ALA A 90 -21.88 8.42 -10.93
N ARG A 91 -21.54 9.63 -10.47
CA ARG A 91 -22.23 10.87 -10.90
C ARG A 91 -21.40 11.90 -11.66
N LEU A 92 -20.27 11.51 -12.27
CA LEU A 92 -19.46 12.46 -13.05
C LEU A 92 -18.99 11.95 -14.42
N ARG A 93 -19.80 11.11 -15.07
CA ARG A 93 -19.58 10.75 -16.50
C ARG A 93 -20.83 10.65 -17.38
N ALA A 94 -22.01 11.03 -16.87
CA ALA A 94 -23.28 10.93 -17.60
C ALA A 94 -23.87 12.29 -18.04
N GLN A 95 -23.05 13.33 -18.18
CA GLN A 95 -23.43 14.58 -18.85
C GLN A 95 -22.27 15.09 -19.70
N GLY A 96 -22.15 14.52 -20.90
CA GLY A 96 -21.46 15.09 -22.05
C GLY A 96 -22.32 14.72 -23.27
N PRO A 97 -22.63 15.67 -24.18
CA PRO A 97 -23.63 15.44 -25.22
C PRO A 97 -23.16 14.38 -26.23
N ASP A 98 -24.11 13.52 -26.61
CA ASP A 98 -24.00 12.55 -27.70
C ASP A 98 -23.61 13.25 -29.01
N ILE A 99 -22.51 12.83 -29.60
CA ILE A 99 -22.13 13.18 -30.97
C ILE A 99 -22.07 11.90 -31.80
N THR A 100 -23.19 11.53 -32.42
CA THR A 100 -23.18 10.74 -33.65
C THR A 100 -24.32 11.20 -34.56
N GLU A 101 -24.03 12.16 -35.44
CA GLU A 101 -24.57 12.14 -36.79
C GLU A 101 -23.62 12.87 -37.73
N ALA A 102 -23.22 12.15 -38.78
CA ALA A 102 -22.29 12.59 -39.80
C ALA A 102 -23.00 13.46 -40.84
N ALA A 103 -22.39 14.58 -41.20
CA ALA A 103 -22.61 15.25 -42.48
C ALA A 103 -21.26 15.77 -43.00
N GLU A 104 -20.90 15.31 -44.19
CA GLU A 104 -19.68 15.61 -44.95
C GLU A 104 -19.66 17.05 -45.53
N PRO A 105 -18.49 17.53 -46.03
CA PRO A 105 -18.12 18.95 -46.01
C PRO A 105 -18.45 19.72 -47.30
N MET A 106 -18.71 21.03 -47.17
CA MET A 106 -18.70 21.98 -48.29
C MET A 106 -18.00 23.30 -47.88
N MET A 107 -16.94 23.66 -48.60
CA MET A 107 -16.33 25.00 -48.67
C MET A 107 -16.90 25.73 -49.90
N PRO A 108 -17.10 27.07 -49.87
CA PRO A 108 -16.03 28.02 -50.29
C PRO A 108 -16.01 29.36 -49.48
N GLY A 109 -14.84 29.96 -49.19
CA GLY A 109 -14.29 31.21 -49.79
C GLY A 109 -15.12 32.49 -49.50
N SER A 110 -14.65 33.66 -49.04
CA SER A 110 -13.33 34.31 -48.89
C SER A 110 -13.45 35.49 -47.89
N ALA A 111 -12.30 35.95 -47.36
CA ALA A 111 -12.00 36.90 -46.26
C ALA A 111 -12.52 38.38 -46.45
N PRO A 112 -12.29 39.39 -45.54
CA PRO A 112 -11.11 39.63 -44.68
C PRO A 112 -11.29 40.13 -43.22
N GLU A 113 -10.16 40.11 -42.52
CA GLU A 113 -9.79 40.46 -41.13
C GLU A 113 -9.79 41.97 -40.83
N PRO A 114 -9.86 42.39 -39.54
CA PRO A 114 -8.79 43.29 -39.05
C PRO A 114 -8.32 43.09 -37.59
N ALA A 115 -7.00 42.90 -37.47
CA ALA A 115 -5.98 43.46 -36.57
C ALA A 115 -6.29 44.07 -35.18
N ALA A 116 -5.44 43.68 -34.22
CA ALA A 116 -5.18 44.31 -32.91
C ALA A 116 -4.36 45.62 -33.01
N PRO A 117 -4.18 46.35 -31.89
CA PRO A 117 -2.98 47.17 -31.72
C PRO A 117 -2.18 46.88 -30.44
N GLU A 118 -0.88 47.17 -30.58
CA GLU A 118 0.24 46.95 -29.67
C GLU A 118 0.46 48.08 -28.63
N ARG A 119 1.48 47.87 -27.77
CA ARG A 119 1.98 48.67 -26.64
C ARG A 119 2.71 49.95 -27.08
N ASP A 120 2.87 50.90 -26.15
CA ASP A 120 4.08 51.75 -26.10
C ASP A 120 4.43 52.27 -24.69
N LEU A 121 5.74 52.34 -24.43
CA LEU A 121 6.45 52.86 -23.24
C LEU A 121 6.77 54.36 -23.39
N LYS A 122 6.84 55.12 -22.28
CA LYS A 122 7.83 56.20 -22.16
C LYS A 122 8.14 56.64 -20.71
N THR A 123 9.44 56.88 -20.51
CA THR A 123 10.19 57.33 -19.33
C THR A 123 10.31 58.88 -19.26
N GLU A 124 10.86 59.38 -18.14
CA GLU A 124 11.50 60.71 -17.84
C GLU A 124 10.66 61.65 -16.96
N GLU A 125 11.18 62.50 -16.05
CA GLU A 125 12.42 62.64 -15.25
C GLU A 125 12.15 63.82 -14.25
N LYS A 126 12.96 63.95 -13.19
CA LYS A 126 13.00 64.93 -12.07
C LYS A 126 13.08 66.41 -12.52
N PRO A 127 12.78 67.46 -11.69
CA PRO A 127 13.62 67.93 -10.54
C PRO A 127 12.84 68.51 -9.31
N GLN A 128 13.17 68.19 -8.05
CA GLN A 128 14.01 68.93 -7.07
C GLN A 128 13.72 70.46 -6.86
N ALA A 129 13.23 70.84 -5.66
CA ALA A 129 13.78 71.91 -4.79
C ALA A 129 12.92 72.14 -3.51
N GLU A 130 13.52 71.96 -2.33
CA GLU A 130 13.22 72.62 -1.04
C GLU A 130 13.57 74.13 -1.12
N PRO A 131 13.22 75.06 -0.18
CA PRO A 131 13.20 74.85 1.28
C PRO A 131 12.19 75.68 2.15
N ALA A 132 12.14 75.29 3.43
CA ALA A 132 12.05 76.09 4.67
C ALA A 132 11.03 77.25 4.83
N VAL A 133 10.38 77.32 5.99
CA VAL A 133 10.71 78.25 7.11
C VAL A 133 9.53 78.35 8.11
N ALA A 134 9.86 78.05 9.36
CA ALA A 134 9.41 78.65 10.62
C ALA A 134 8.02 78.41 11.26
N SER A 135 8.15 78.08 12.54
CA SER A 135 7.39 78.60 13.70
C SER A 135 6.19 77.80 14.22
N ALA A 136 6.47 77.07 15.31
CA ALA A 136 5.51 76.71 16.36
C ALA A 136 5.03 77.98 17.13
N PRO A 137 3.96 77.90 17.96
CA PRO A 137 4.13 77.30 19.30
C PRO A 137 2.96 76.46 19.84
N ALA A 138 3.36 75.45 20.63
CA ALA A 138 2.82 74.94 21.89
C ALA A 138 1.30 74.86 22.13
N ALA A 139 0.80 73.63 22.23
CA ALA A 139 -0.17 73.24 23.25
C ALA A 139 0.24 71.86 23.81
N GLU A 140 0.43 71.82 25.12
CA GLU A 140 0.85 70.68 25.93
C GLU A 140 -0.38 69.86 26.38
N SER A 141 -0.40 68.53 26.17
CA SER A 141 -1.27 67.63 26.95
C SER A 141 -0.78 66.16 26.95
N ALA A 142 -0.31 65.73 28.12
CA ALA A 142 -0.42 64.41 28.78
C ALA A 142 0.23 63.13 28.18
N PRO A 143 0.76 62.23 29.04
CA PRO A 143 1.69 61.15 28.67
C PRO A 143 1.02 59.85 28.20
N GLU A 144 1.64 59.21 27.20
CA GLU A 144 1.28 57.91 26.62
C GLU A 144 1.71 56.74 27.54
N PRO A 145 0.92 55.67 27.70
CA PRO A 145 1.32 54.48 28.47
C PRO A 145 2.41 53.67 27.75
N PRO A 146 3.29 52.97 28.49
CA PRO A 146 4.47 52.33 27.92
C PRO A 146 4.09 51.11 27.06
N GLN A 147 4.59 51.07 25.82
CA GLN A 147 4.50 49.89 24.94
C GLN A 147 5.27 48.70 25.54
N PRO A 148 4.72 47.47 25.49
CA PRO A 148 5.45 46.27 25.88
C PRO A 148 6.57 45.95 24.88
N ALA A 149 7.72 45.54 25.40
CA ALA A 149 8.90 45.17 24.62
C ALA A 149 8.61 44.02 23.62
N PRO A 150 9.26 44.01 22.44
CA PRO A 150 9.06 42.98 21.44
C PRO A 150 9.51 41.62 21.98
N PHE A 151 8.63 40.62 21.90
CA PHE A 151 8.91 39.24 22.25
C PHE A 151 10.15 38.72 21.51
N ALA A 152 11.11 38.20 22.26
CA ALA A 152 12.28 37.52 21.71
C ALA A 152 11.81 36.37 20.82
N SER A 153 12.16 36.44 19.54
CA SER A 153 11.89 35.36 18.59
C SER A 153 12.63 34.10 19.05
N ALA A 154 11.91 33.00 19.25
CA ALA A 154 12.51 31.71 19.55
C ALA A 154 13.53 31.35 18.44
N PRO A 155 14.65 30.70 18.79
CA PRO A 155 15.65 30.31 17.80
C PRO A 155 15.00 29.39 16.76
N ILE A 156 15.09 29.82 15.49
CA ILE A 156 14.67 29.03 14.33
C ILE A 156 15.55 27.79 14.32
N THR A 157 15.00 26.66 14.76
CA THR A 157 15.64 25.36 14.59
C THR A 157 15.71 25.08 13.09
N PRO A 158 16.88 24.81 12.50
CA PRO A 158 16.96 24.48 11.08
C PRO A 158 16.08 23.25 10.83
N LYS A 159 15.06 23.41 9.98
CA LYS A 159 14.19 22.32 9.54
C LYS A 159 15.08 21.29 8.87
N LEU A 160 15.12 20.06 9.38
CA LEU A 160 15.81 18.95 8.71
C LEU A 160 15.36 18.91 7.24
N PRO A 161 16.24 18.56 6.29
CA PRO A 161 15.84 18.33 4.91
C PRO A 161 14.64 17.38 4.91
N ASP A 162 13.56 17.74 4.20
CA ASP A 162 12.38 16.89 4.10
C ASP A 162 12.80 15.53 3.53
N PRO A 163 12.78 14.46 4.34
CA PRO A 163 13.29 13.16 3.94
C PRO A 163 12.46 12.54 2.81
N PHE A 164 11.29 13.10 2.50
CA PHE A 164 10.44 12.63 1.42
C PHE A 164 10.33 13.63 0.28
N GLY A 165 10.79 14.88 0.43
CA GLY A 165 10.94 15.87 -0.65
C GLY A 165 9.80 15.86 -1.69
N ARG A 166 10.12 15.42 -2.93
CA ARG A 166 9.18 15.34 -4.07
C ARG A 166 8.39 14.02 -4.16
N ALA A 167 8.43 13.19 -3.13
CA ALA A 167 7.71 11.92 -3.11
C ALA A 167 6.20 12.17 -3.22
N ASN A 168 5.56 11.39 -4.07
CA ASN A 168 4.14 11.48 -4.36
C ASN A 168 3.55 10.08 -4.45
N PHE A 169 2.37 9.92 -3.86
CA PHE A 169 1.61 8.70 -4.06
C PHE A 169 0.95 8.71 -5.44
N LEU A 170 1.02 7.58 -6.13
CA LEU A 170 0.15 7.31 -7.26
C LEU A 170 -1.21 6.85 -6.72
N LEU A 171 -2.17 7.77 -6.69
CA LEU A 171 -3.49 7.57 -6.07
C LEU A 171 -4.53 6.91 -7.00
N THR A 172 -4.13 6.54 -8.21
CA THR A 172 -5.00 5.85 -9.17
C THR A 172 -4.18 4.82 -9.93
N LEU A 173 -4.69 3.59 -9.94
CA LEU A 173 -4.15 2.50 -10.75
C LEU A 173 -5.11 2.19 -11.90
N PRO A 174 -4.59 1.77 -13.07
CA PRO A 174 -5.45 1.25 -14.13
C PRO A 174 -6.13 -0.03 -13.64
N PHE A 175 -7.40 -0.20 -13.99
CA PHE A 175 -8.23 -1.29 -13.49
C PHE A 175 -9.02 -1.93 -14.64
N GLU A 176 -8.94 -3.25 -14.74
CA GLU A 176 -9.73 -4.08 -15.64
C GLU A 176 -10.61 -5.03 -14.83
N ARG A 177 -11.94 -4.98 -15.05
CA ARG A 177 -12.87 -5.94 -14.44
C ARG A 177 -12.70 -7.29 -15.11
N ARG A 178 -12.46 -8.33 -14.32
CA ARG A 178 -12.36 -9.72 -14.79
C ARG A 178 -13.29 -10.62 -14.00
N VAL A 179 -13.75 -11.69 -14.67
CA VAL A 179 -14.51 -12.75 -14.01
C VAL A 179 -13.65 -13.38 -12.92
N GLY A 180 -14.25 -13.68 -11.77
CA GLY A 180 -13.54 -14.23 -10.62
C GLY A 180 -12.92 -13.19 -9.69
N LEU A 181 -12.93 -11.89 -10.05
CA LEU A 181 -12.53 -10.82 -9.14
C LEU A 181 -13.75 -10.28 -8.38
N SER A 182 -13.59 -10.12 -7.06
CA SER A 182 -14.57 -9.43 -6.22
C SER A 182 -13.94 -8.22 -5.53
N LEU A 183 -14.73 -7.18 -5.30
CA LEU A 183 -14.25 -5.90 -4.78
C LEU A 183 -14.84 -5.63 -3.40
N ALA A 184 -14.01 -5.11 -2.50
CA ALA A 184 -14.47 -4.50 -1.26
C ALA A 184 -13.68 -3.21 -0.99
N HIS A 185 -14.16 -2.44 -0.03
CA HIS A 185 -13.55 -1.18 0.35
C HIS A 185 -13.72 -0.94 1.84
N ALA A 186 -12.70 -0.35 2.47
CA ALA A 186 -12.75 0.12 3.84
C ALA A 186 -11.76 1.27 4.07
N ASP A 187 -12.09 2.11 5.04
CA ASP A 187 -11.22 3.17 5.52
C ASP A 187 -10.52 2.69 6.79
N LEU A 188 -9.19 2.54 6.73
CA LEU A 188 -8.39 2.01 7.83
C LEU A 188 -7.14 2.85 8.01
N CYS A 189 -6.83 3.18 9.27
CA CYS A 189 -5.55 3.80 9.65
C CYS A 189 -5.24 5.10 8.90
N GLY A 190 -6.26 5.88 8.52
CA GLY A 190 -6.08 7.12 7.75
C GLY A 190 -5.79 6.89 6.26
N ALA A 191 -6.23 5.76 5.70
CA ALA A 191 -6.12 5.44 4.29
C ALA A 191 -7.41 4.81 3.76
N ASP A 192 -7.75 5.11 2.51
CA ASP A 192 -8.83 4.46 1.77
C ASP A 192 -8.26 3.21 1.10
N ILE A 193 -8.80 2.04 1.40
CA ILE A 193 -8.27 0.76 0.90
C ILE A 193 -9.27 0.13 -0.06
N GLU A 194 -8.84 -0.13 -1.29
CA GLU A 194 -9.58 -0.93 -2.27
C GLU A 194 -9.03 -2.36 -2.26
N ALA A 195 -9.87 -3.32 -1.92
CA ALA A 195 -9.53 -4.73 -1.85
C ALA A 195 -10.07 -5.46 -3.07
N VAL A 196 -9.22 -6.27 -3.70
CA VAL A 196 -9.58 -7.16 -4.81
C VAL A 196 -9.27 -8.59 -4.41
N PHE A 197 -10.31 -9.42 -4.28
CA PHE A 197 -10.18 -10.84 -3.98
C PHE A 197 -10.33 -11.67 -5.24
N PHE A 198 -9.64 -12.81 -5.27
CA PHE A 198 -9.65 -13.74 -6.39
C PHE A 198 -9.31 -15.16 -5.89
N ASP A 199 -9.51 -16.17 -6.73
CA ASP A 199 -9.06 -17.53 -6.46
C ASP A 199 -7.55 -17.68 -6.73
N PRO A 200 -6.73 -18.01 -5.72
CA PRO A 200 -5.28 -18.20 -5.90
C PRO A 200 -4.93 -19.27 -6.92
N GLU A 201 -5.70 -20.36 -7.03
CA GLU A 201 -5.42 -21.43 -7.98
C GLU A 201 -5.61 -20.95 -9.40
N ASP A 202 -6.69 -20.21 -9.67
CA ASP A 202 -6.96 -19.68 -11.01
C ASP A 202 -5.91 -18.65 -11.42
N VAL A 203 -5.59 -17.70 -10.53
CA VAL A 203 -4.57 -16.67 -10.81
C VAL A 203 -3.18 -17.30 -10.97
N SER A 204 -2.83 -18.33 -10.21
CA SER A 204 -1.51 -18.98 -10.30
C SER A 204 -1.21 -19.56 -11.69
N ARG A 205 -2.25 -19.91 -12.45
CA ARG A 205 -2.17 -20.50 -13.79
C ARG A 205 -1.98 -19.46 -14.90
N TRP A 206 -2.04 -18.17 -14.58
CA TRP A 206 -1.85 -17.11 -15.58
C TRP A 206 -0.37 -17.01 -16.00
N ASP A 207 -0.14 -16.82 -17.31
CA ASP A 207 1.21 -16.71 -17.86
C ASP A 207 1.91 -15.41 -17.47
N ASP A 208 1.15 -14.32 -17.32
CA ASP A 208 1.67 -13.00 -16.99
C ASP A 208 1.98 -12.89 -15.49
N VAL A 209 3.27 -12.84 -15.16
CA VAL A 209 3.76 -12.72 -13.77
C VAL A 209 3.27 -11.45 -13.08
N THR A 210 3.20 -10.34 -13.80
CA THR A 210 2.70 -9.08 -13.26
C THR A 210 1.22 -9.20 -12.88
N LEU A 211 0.42 -9.85 -13.73
CA LEU A 211 -1.00 -10.08 -13.43
C LEU A 211 -1.20 -11.08 -12.29
N ARG A 212 -0.29 -12.03 -12.08
CA ARG A 212 -0.33 -12.90 -10.89
C ARG A 212 -0.15 -12.13 -9.58
N LEU A 213 0.69 -11.08 -9.63
CA LEU A 213 0.92 -10.20 -8.51
C LEU A 213 -0.22 -9.19 -8.31
N VAL A 214 -0.73 -8.57 -9.38
CA VAL A 214 -1.79 -7.55 -9.31
C VAL A 214 -2.89 -7.86 -10.34
N PRO A 215 -3.84 -8.77 -10.01
CA PRO A 215 -4.78 -9.36 -10.96
C PRO A 215 -5.81 -8.43 -11.59
N PHE A 216 -5.89 -7.18 -11.12
CA PHE A 216 -6.79 -6.17 -11.68
C PHE A 216 -6.13 -5.23 -12.69
N LEU A 217 -4.80 -5.27 -12.87
CA LEU A 217 -4.14 -4.42 -13.87
C LEU A 217 -4.52 -4.86 -15.29
N PRO A 218 -4.70 -3.95 -16.27
CA PRO A 218 -4.87 -4.35 -17.66
C PRO A 218 -3.68 -5.17 -18.18
N GLN A 219 -3.96 -6.10 -19.10
CA GLN A 219 -2.90 -6.95 -19.64
C GLN A 219 -1.80 -6.13 -20.34
N GLY A 220 -0.53 -6.41 -20.03
CA GLY A 220 0.60 -5.68 -20.59
C GLY A 220 0.77 -4.24 -20.08
N SER A 221 -0.04 -3.77 -19.12
CA SER A 221 0.10 -2.41 -18.60
C SER A 221 1.25 -2.23 -17.61
N GLY A 222 1.77 -3.34 -17.08
CA GLY A 222 2.80 -3.34 -16.05
C GLY A 222 4.02 -4.17 -16.42
N LYS A 223 5.21 -3.62 -16.15
CA LYS A 223 6.49 -4.30 -16.31
C LYS A 223 7.11 -4.56 -14.93
N LEU A 224 7.27 -5.82 -14.56
CA LEU A 224 7.98 -6.20 -13.34
C LEU A 224 9.46 -5.78 -13.46
N LEU A 225 9.91 -4.90 -12.57
CA LEU A 225 11.30 -4.43 -12.51
C LEU A 225 12.13 -5.22 -11.49
N ILE A 226 11.53 -5.48 -10.32
CA ILE A 226 12.22 -6.03 -9.14
C ILE A 226 11.33 -7.08 -8.52
N THR A 227 11.95 -8.13 -8.01
CA THR A 227 11.36 -9.22 -7.24
C THR A 227 12.01 -9.32 -5.86
N GLU A 228 11.35 -10.02 -4.94
CA GLU A 228 11.86 -10.28 -3.58
C GLU A 228 13.26 -10.91 -3.60
N SER A 229 13.55 -11.73 -4.61
CA SER A 229 14.84 -12.42 -4.76
C SER A 229 16.00 -11.46 -5.05
N ASP A 230 15.72 -10.30 -5.65
CA ASP A 230 16.72 -9.29 -5.99
C ASP A 230 17.22 -8.54 -4.73
N ARG A 231 16.41 -8.52 -3.66
CA ARG A 231 16.71 -7.86 -2.38
C ARG A 231 17.16 -6.40 -2.54
N GLU A 232 16.59 -5.71 -3.53
CA GLU A 232 16.94 -4.32 -3.83
C GLU A 232 16.50 -3.41 -2.68
N THR A 233 17.41 -2.53 -2.26
CA THR A 233 17.17 -1.59 -1.16
C THR A 233 17.01 -0.20 -1.71
N PHE A 234 15.88 0.42 -1.40
CA PHE A 234 15.61 1.82 -1.63
C PHE A 234 15.90 2.63 -0.37
N SER A 235 16.36 3.86 -0.51
CA SER A 235 16.72 4.76 0.57
C SER A 235 16.24 6.19 0.34
N SER A 236 15.75 6.80 1.40
CA SER A 236 15.43 8.23 1.43
C SER A 236 15.81 8.81 2.79
N GLY A 237 16.92 9.55 2.81
CA GLY A 237 17.56 9.95 4.07
C GLY A 237 18.00 8.72 4.87
N ASP A 238 17.58 8.64 6.13
CA ASP A 238 17.89 7.52 7.03
C ASP A 238 16.89 6.35 6.92
N LEU A 239 15.86 6.45 6.08
CA LEU A 239 14.83 5.43 5.96
C LEU A 239 15.13 4.54 4.76
N PHE A 240 15.08 3.23 4.96
CA PHE A 240 15.28 2.25 3.89
C PHE A 240 14.06 1.34 3.71
N ALA A 241 13.78 0.99 2.46
CA ALA A 241 12.65 0.18 2.04
C ALA A 241 13.11 -0.95 1.13
N GLN A 242 12.49 -2.12 1.28
CA GLN A 242 12.71 -3.28 0.43
C GLN A 242 11.32 -3.85 0.09
N PRO A 243 10.62 -3.29 -0.90
CA PRO A 243 9.36 -3.86 -1.37
C PRO A 243 9.63 -5.23 -2.02
N ASP A 244 8.71 -6.19 -1.84
CA ASP A 244 8.82 -7.54 -2.38
C ASP A 244 8.66 -7.59 -3.91
N ALA A 245 8.05 -6.55 -4.52
CA ALA A 245 8.16 -6.33 -5.95
C ALA A 245 8.01 -4.84 -6.31
N VAL A 246 8.63 -4.45 -7.41
CA VAL A 246 8.40 -3.14 -8.05
C VAL A 246 7.90 -3.35 -9.46
N ILE A 247 6.72 -2.80 -9.76
CA ILE A 247 6.10 -2.86 -11.09
C ILE A 247 6.06 -1.46 -11.68
N GLU A 248 6.61 -1.30 -12.87
CA GLU A 248 6.53 -0.09 -13.65
C GLU A 248 5.21 0.00 -14.41
N LEU A 249 4.57 1.16 -14.33
CA LEU A 249 3.43 1.57 -15.14
C LEU A 249 3.80 2.81 -15.95
N SER A 250 3.00 3.13 -16.97
CA SER A 250 3.12 4.40 -17.69
C SER A 250 2.89 5.63 -16.80
N SER A 251 2.10 5.50 -15.74
CA SER A 251 1.76 6.57 -14.80
C SER A 251 2.67 6.68 -13.58
N GLY A 252 3.55 5.71 -13.33
CA GLY A 252 4.37 5.66 -12.13
C GLY A 252 4.86 4.26 -11.79
N LEU A 253 4.99 3.99 -10.50
CA LEU A 253 5.45 2.71 -9.96
C LEU A 253 4.40 2.11 -9.02
N ILE A 254 4.43 0.80 -8.85
CA ILE A 254 3.79 0.09 -7.73
C ILE A 254 4.91 -0.42 -6.83
N ALA A 255 4.86 -0.07 -5.54
CA ALA A 255 5.61 -0.75 -4.50
C ALA A 255 4.70 -1.84 -3.91
N LEU A 256 5.01 -3.10 -4.19
CA LEU A 256 4.25 -4.25 -3.73
C LEU A 256 4.92 -4.87 -2.50
N GLU A 257 4.14 -5.03 -1.43
CA GLU A 257 4.49 -5.82 -0.25
C GLU A 257 3.66 -7.10 -0.25
N TYR A 258 4.28 -8.26 -0.04
CA TYR A 258 3.64 -9.56 0.07
C TYR A 258 3.67 -10.06 1.52
N LYS A 259 2.50 -10.40 2.06
CA LYS A 259 2.38 -11.04 3.38
C LYS A 259 1.87 -12.45 3.23
N SER A 260 2.76 -13.42 3.47
CA SER A 260 2.38 -14.82 3.60
C SER A 260 1.60 -15.01 4.91
N LYS A 261 0.40 -15.59 4.82
CA LYS A 261 -0.44 -15.94 5.99
C LYS A 261 -0.53 -17.46 6.20
N GLY A 262 0.48 -18.21 5.76
CA GLY A 262 0.52 -19.68 5.87
C GLY A 262 -0.73 -20.35 5.29
N ASP A 263 -0.96 -20.11 3.99
CA ASP A 263 -2.10 -20.57 3.18
C ASP A 263 -3.49 -20.08 3.62
N ARG A 264 -3.59 -19.28 4.69
CA ARG A 264 -4.87 -18.66 5.08
C ARG A 264 -5.25 -17.56 4.12
N SER A 265 -6.34 -17.78 3.41
CA SER A 265 -7.01 -16.77 2.60
C SER A 265 -7.71 -15.73 3.50
N GLU A 266 -7.68 -14.48 3.04
CA GLU A 266 -8.50 -13.41 3.59
C GLU A 266 -9.99 -13.72 3.37
N ASP A 267 -10.79 -13.48 4.41
CA ASP A 267 -12.25 -13.53 4.32
C ASP A 267 -12.76 -12.22 3.70
N PRO A 268 -13.40 -12.24 2.51
CA PRO A 268 -13.92 -11.03 1.87
C PRO A 268 -14.92 -10.22 2.72
N LEU A 269 -15.54 -10.83 3.74
CA LEU A 269 -16.47 -10.15 4.64
C LEU A 269 -15.78 -9.55 5.88
N ARG A 270 -14.60 -10.07 6.28
CA ARG A 270 -13.93 -9.71 7.54
C ARG A 270 -12.48 -9.24 7.40
N TRP A 271 -11.98 -9.15 6.17
CA TRP A 271 -10.60 -8.75 5.86
C TRP A 271 -10.18 -7.45 6.58
N ALA A 272 -11.07 -6.46 6.66
CA ALA A 272 -10.79 -5.17 7.26
C ALA A 272 -10.48 -5.27 8.76
N GLU A 273 -11.15 -6.18 9.48
CA GLU A 273 -10.88 -6.48 10.88
C GLU A 273 -9.53 -7.20 11.06
N ALA A 274 -9.16 -8.05 10.10
CA ALA A 274 -7.96 -8.90 10.16
C ALA A 274 -6.67 -8.22 9.67
N MET A 275 -6.79 -7.11 8.92
CA MET A 275 -5.65 -6.41 8.34
C MET A 275 -4.83 -5.71 9.44
N ARG A 276 -3.53 -6.00 9.56
CA ARG A 276 -2.70 -5.39 10.62
C ARG A 276 -2.32 -3.96 10.25
N THR A 277 -2.38 -3.06 11.23
CA THR A 277 -1.95 -1.65 11.06
C THR A 277 -0.50 -1.56 10.59
N LYS A 278 0.40 -2.40 11.14
CA LYS A 278 1.79 -2.48 10.70
C LYS A 278 1.91 -2.76 9.20
N ASP A 279 1.18 -3.74 8.67
CA ASP A 279 1.30 -4.13 7.26
C ASP A 279 0.86 -3.00 6.31
N ILE A 280 -0.21 -2.27 6.69
CA ILE A 280 -0.65 -1.06 5.97
C ILE A 280 0.47 -0.04 5.97
N LEU A 281 0.99 0.30 7.16
CA LEU A 281 2.02 1.33 7.32
C LEU A 281 3.31 0.98 6.58
N GLN A 282 3.79 -0.27 6.69
CA GLN A 282 4.98 -0.73 6.01
C GLN A 282 4.83 -0.57 4.49
N THR A 283 3.69 -0.96 3.93
CA THR A 283 3.40 -0.84 2.49
C THR A 283 3.42 0.62 2.05
N VAL A 284 2.77 1.51 2.83
CA VAL A 284 2.75 2.96 2.56
C VAL A 284 4.16 3.57 2.62
N ILE A 285 4.94 3.19 3.62
CA ILE A 285 6.31 3.69 3.79
C ILE A 285 7.21 3.21 2.65
N ASN A 286 7.11 1.94 2.25
CA ASN A 286 7.83 1.40 1.09
C ASN A 286 7.55 2.21 -0.16
N ALA A 287 6.27 2.51 -0.45
CA ALA A 287 5.89 3.32 -1.60
C ALA A 287 6.45 4.75 -1.52
N LEU A 288 6.45 5.35 -0.33
CA LEU A 288 6.93 6.71 -0.12
C LEU A 288 8.45 6.82 -0.33
N VAL A 289 9.22 5.87 0.20
CA VAL A 289 10.68 5.78 0.01
C VAL A 289 11.02 5.53 -1.46
N LEU A 290 10.36 4.55 -2.09
CA LEU A 290 10.54 4.27 -3.52
C LEU A 290 10.26 5.51 -4.37
N SER A 291 9.20 6.24 -4.05
CA SER A 291 8.84 7.46 -4.78
C SER A 291 9.90 8.56 -4.63
N ALA A 292 10.42 8.74 -3.41
CA ALA A 292 11.44 9.73 -3.12
C ALA A 292 12.73 9.47 -3.89
N GLU A 293 13.20 8.22 -3.90
CA GLU A 293 14.45 7.85 -4.55
C GLU A 293 14.33 7.78 -6.09
N ALA A 294 13.27 7.17 -6.60
CA ALA A 294 13.07 7.06 -8.04
C ALA A 294 12.64 8.38 -8.71
N GLY A 295 12.24 9.38 -7.92
CA GLY A 295 11.69 10.65 -8.42
C GLY A 295 10.38 10.48 -9.21
N ARG A 296 9.64 9.38 -8.97
CA ARG A 296 8.41 9.01 -9.68
C ARG A 296 7.27 8.76 -8.68
N PRO A 297 6.00 9.02 -9.03
CA PRO A 297 4.89 8.64 -8.18
C PRO A 297 4.83 7.12 -7.94
N SER A 298 4.52 6.70 -6.72
CA SER A 298 4.45 5.28 -6.36
C SER A 298 3.14 4.92 -5.66
N ALA A 299 2.53 3.80 -6.05
CA ALA A 299 1.31 3.26 -5.44
C ALA A 299 1.67 2.20 -4.39
N PRO A 300 1.18 2.32 -3.15
CA PRO A 300 1.31 1.26 -2.15
C PRO A 300 0.32 0.14 -2.41
N VAL A 301 0.83 -1.07 -2.65
CA VAL A 301 0.01 -2.27 -2.89
C VAL A 301 0.42 -3.37 -1.93
N LEU A 302 -0.53 -3.84 -1.13
CA LEU A 302 -0.32 -4.99 -0.24
C LEU A 302 -0.95 -6.23 -0.86
N ARG A 303 -0.22 -7.35 -0.85
CA ARG A 303 -0.61 -8.60 -1.45
C ARG A 303 -0.61 -9.72 -0.42
N THR A 304 -1.63 -10.56 -0.44
CA THR A 304 -1.71 -11.79 0.37
C THR A 304 -1.92 -13.00 -0.54
N ASN A 305 -2.36 -14.15 -0.05
CA ASN A 305 -2.58 -15.31 -0.91
C ASN A 305 -3.70 -15.07 -1.95
N ASN A 306 -4.85 -14.56 -1.49
CA ASN A 306 -6.08 -14.43 -2.27
C ASN A 306 -6.62 -13.00 -2.42
N ALA A 307 -5.86 -11.98 -1.96
CA ALA A 307 -6.29 -10.59 -2.05
C ALA A 307 -5.17 -9.61 -2.40
N VAL A 308 -5.52 -8.55 -3.10
CA VAL A 308 -4.67 -7.38 -3.36
C VAL A 308 -5.35 -6.16 -2.78
N PHE A 309 -4.60 -5.35 -2.05
CA PHE A 309 -5.09 -4.15 -1.40
C PHE A 309 -4.33 -2.95 -1.96
N PHE A 310 -5.03 -2.12 -2.72
CA PHE A 310 -4.51 -0.82 -3.13
C PHE A 310 -4.80 0.19 -2.02
N ILE A 311 -3.75 0.73 -1.42
CA ILE A 311 -3.85 1.62 -0.25
C ILE A 311 -3.65 3.05 -0.74
N ARG A 312 -4.63 3.92 -0.49
CA ARG A 312 -4.54 5.37 -0.76
C ARG A 312 -4.38 6.13 0.55
N PRO A 313 -3.15 6.51 0.93
CA PRO A 313 -2.89 7.24 2.16
C PRO A 313 -3.51 8.63 2.11
N SER A 314 -4.17 9.05 3.19
CA SER A 314 -4.56 10.45 3.34
C SER A 314 -3.33 11.35 3.54
N MET A 315 -3.51 12.65 3.30
CA MET A 315 -2.47 13.64 3.59
C MET A 315 -2.16 13.73 5.10
N ASP A 316 -3.13 13.45 5.97
CA ASP A 316 -2.92 13.42 7.41
C ASP A 316 -2.05 12.24 7.83
N LEU A 317 -2.28 11.04 7.27
CA LEU A 317 -1.42 9.88 7.49
C LEU A 317 0.01 10.15 7.01
N ARG A 318 0.15 10.73 5.80
CA ARG A 318 1.46 11.15 5.27
C ARG A 318 2.16 12.10 6.25
N LYS A 319 1.47 13.13 6.74
CA LYS A 319 2.03 14.10 7.69
C LYS A 319 2.48 13.45 9.00
N VAL A 320 1.77 12.44 9.50
CA VAL A 320 2.18 11.68 10.69
C VAL A 320 3.47 10.93 10.42
N ILE A 321 3.59 10.23 9.28
CA ILE A 321 4.81 9.53 8.84
C ILE A 321 5.97 10.51 8.71
N GLU A 322 5.76 11.69 8.13
CA GLU A 322 6.83 12.69 7.98
C GLU A 322 7.29 13.24 9.33
N THR A 323 6.34 13.61 10.19
CA THR A 323 6.63 14.31 11.46
C THR A 323 7.28 13.40 12.50
N LYS A 324 7.03 12.08 12.43
CA LYS A 324 7.50 11.12 13.44
C LYS A 324 8.81 10.43 13.10
N LEU A 325 9.40 10.68 11.93
CA LEU A 325 10.63 10.00 11.53
C LEU A 325 11.81 10.38 12.44
N GLY A 326 11.92 11.66 12.80
CA GLY A 326 12.96 12.14 13.71
C GLY A 326 12.87 11.49 15.10
N ASP A 327 11.67 11.43 15.68
CA ASP A 327 11.40 10.79 16.98
C ASP A 327 11.79 9.30 16.94
N ALA A 328 11.41 8.59 15.88
CA ALA A 328 11.70 7.16 15.72
C ALA A 328 13.20 6.89 15.58
N LYS A 329 13.91 7.72 14.80
CA LYS A 329 15.38 7.64 14.68
C LYS A 329 16.04 7.82 16.04
N GLN A 330 15.63 8.83 16.80
CA GLN A 330 16.17 9.08 18.13
C GLN A 330 15.92 7.87 19.06
N PHE A 331 14.70 7.34 19.07
CA PHE A 331 14.34 6.17 19.89
C PHE A 331 15.21 4.94 19.58
N LEU A 332 15.41 4.61 18.30
CA LEU A 332 16.25 3.48 17.90
C LEU A 332 17.72 3.72 18.21
N SER A 333 18.22 4.94 18.02
CA SER A 333 19.62 5.28 18.34
C SER A 333 19.95 5.11 19.83
N LEU A 334 18.99 5.36 20.72
CA LEU A 334 19.14 5.15 22.16
C LEU A 334 19.03 3.67 22.56
N SER A 335 18.33 2.87 21.75
CA SER A 335 18.10 1.45 22.01
C SER A 335 19.21 0.55 21.42
N ALA A 336 19.90 1.02 20.37
CA ALA A 336 21.02 0.34 19.76
C ALA A 336 22.31 0.58 20.55
N SER A 337 22.56 -0.25 21.57
CA SER A 337 23.82 -0.30 22.29
C SER A 337 24.99 -0.64 21.34
N GLY A 338 25.63 0.37 20.77
CA GLY A 338 26.94 0.25 20.12
C GLY A 338 26.98 -0.28 18.68
N SER A 339 25.85 -0.64 18.06
CA SER A 339 25.81 -0.84 16.60
C SER A 339 25.40 0.48 15.95
N GLY A 340 26.30 1.12 15.22
CA GLY A 340 26.04 2.35 14.46
C GLY A 340 25.06 2.11 13.30
N ALA A 341 23.82 1.71 13.61
CA ALA A 341 22.78 1.47 12.63
C ALA A 341 22.52 2.79 11.89
N ALA A 342 22.88 2.78 10.60
CA ALA A 342 22.90 3.96 9.73
C ALA A 342 21.50 4.37 9.22
N GLY A 343 20.44 3.75 9.71
CA GLY A 343 19.08 4.02 9.28
C GLY A 343 18.02 3.19 10.00
N ILE A 344 16.77 3.38 9.60
CA ILE A 344 15.58 2.68 10.08
C ILE A 344 14.89 1.97 8.91
N SER A 345 14.49 0.71 9.10
CA SER A 345 13.76 -0.02 8.06
C SER A 345 12.30 0.45 7.99
N ALA A 346 11.67 0.35 6.82
CA ALA A 346 10.24 0.61 6.66
C ALA A 346 9.37 -0.24 7.61
N SER A 347 9.77 -1.50 7.85
CA SER A 347 9.07 -2.40 8.78
C SER A 347 9.21 -1.97 10.24
N ASP A 348 10.43 -1.62 10.69
CA ASP A 348 10.66 -1.16 12.06
C ASP A 348 9.98 0.18 12.30
N TYR A 349 10.01 1.06 11.29
CA TYR A 349 9.33 2.33 11.37
C TYR A 349 7.81 2.16 11.45
N ALA A 350 7.24 1.25 10.65
CA ALA A 350 5.83 0.89 10.72
C ALA A 350 5.42 0.32 12.09
N GLU A 351 6.28 -0.49 12.72
CA GLU A 351 6.05 -1.01 14.07
C GLU A 351 5.97 0.13 15.09
N LEU A 352 6.94 1.06 15.07
CA LEU A 352 6.97 2.21 15.98
C LEU A 352 5.78 3.16 15.77
N LEU A 353 5.32 3.33 14.53
CA LEU A 353 4.18 4.17 14.20
C LEU A 353 2.82 3.55 14.56
N THR A 354 2.73 2.23 14.64
CA THR A 354 1.46 1.51 14.87
C THR A 354 0.65 2.05 16.05
N PRO A 355 1.19 2.23 17.28
CA PRO A 355 0.41 2.76 18.40
C PRO A 355 -0.03 4.22 18.19
N ILE A 356 0.78 5.03 17.51
CA ILE A 356 0.47 6.45 17.24
C ILE A 356 -0.71 6.52 16.25
N VAL A 357 -0.62 5.76 15.17
CA VAL A 357 -1.65 5.70 14.12
C VAL A 357 -2.94 5.11 14.66
N ALA A 358 -2.88 4.06 15.49
CA ALA A 358 -4.06 3.49 16.12
C ALA A 358 -4.80 4.48 17.03
N LYS A 359 -4.08 5.42 17.66
CA LYS A 359 -4.66 6.47 18.50
C LYS A 359 -5.29 7.60 17.66
N LEU A 360 -4.64 8.00 16.57
CA LEU A 360 -5.09 9.11 15.71
C LEU A 360 -6.21 8.69 14.75
N PHE A 361 -6.17 7.44 14.28
CA PHE A 361 -7.11 6.86 13.33
C PHE A 361 -7.70 5.58 13.92
N PRO A 362 -8.59 5.71 14.92
CA PRO A 362 -9.18 4.56 15.59
C PRO A 362 -9.99 3.73 14.60
N ARG A 363 -9.80 2.41 14.66
CA ARG A 363 -10.57 1.48 13.82
C ARG A 363 -11.98 1.33 14.37
N PRO A 364 -12.97 1.05 13.49
CA PRO A 364 -14.29 0.62 13.93
C PRO A 364 -14.19 -0.60 14.84
N MET A 365 -15.04 -0.65 15.87
CA MET A 365 -15.09 -1.79 16.79
C MET A 365 -15.39 -3.08 16.02
N PRO A 366 -14.60 -4.15 16.20
CA PRO A 366 -14.86 -5.43 15.56
C PRO A 366 -16.25 -5.95 15.94
N SER A 367 -16.93 -6.59 15.00
CA SER A 367 -18.27 -7.16 15.19
C SER A 367 -18.37 -8.12 16.39
N GLY A 368 -17.30 -8.86 16.70
CA GLY A 368 -17.22 -9.76 17.87
C GLY A 368 -16.82 -9.09 19.20
N SER A 369 -16.44 -7.81 19.18
CA SER A 369 -15.89 -7.11 20.35
C SER A 369 -16.93 -6.95 21.47
N LEU A 370 -18.19 -6.64 21.12
CA LEU A 370 -19.27 -6.49 22.11
C LEU A 370 -19.58 -7.81 22.84
N ILE A 371 -19.53 -8.93 22.12
CA ILE A 371 -19.74 -10.27 22.69
C ILE A 371 -18.57 -10.62 23.63
N GLY A 372 -17.34 -10.35 23.21
CA GLY A 372 -16.15 -10.56 24.04
C GLY A 372 -16.11 -9.68 25.28
N MET A 373 -16.48 -8.40 25.16
CA MET A 373 -16.58 -7.46 26.28
C MET A 373 -17.63 -7.91 27.28
N LYS A 374 -18.83 -8.28 26.81
CA LYS A 374 -19.88 -8.81 27.68
C LYS A 374 -19.46 -10.10 28.38
N ALA A 375 -18.81 -11.03 27.67
CA ALA A 375 -18.28 -12.26 28.27
C ALA A 375 -17.18 -11.97 29.31
N HIS A 376 -16.34 -10.96 29.06
CA HIS A 376 -15.32 -10.51 30.02
C HIS A 376 -15.93 -9.84 31.25
N GLU A 377 -16.92 -8.97 31.08
CA GLU A 377 -17.69 -8.37 32.17
C GLU A 377 -18.42 -9.43 33.01
N GLU A 378 -19.06 -10.40 32.36
CA GLU A 378 -19.69 -11.55 33.04
C GLU A 378 -18.68 -12.40 33.81
N MET A 379 -17.46 -12.57 33.30
CA MET A 379 -16.38 -13.26 34.00
C MET A 379 -15.91 -12.47 35.23
N LEU A 380 -15.74 -11.15 35.12
CA LEU A 380 -15.35 -10.29 36.23
C LEU A 380 -16.43 -10.22 37.32
N ALA A 381 -17.70 -10.23 36.95
CA ALA A 381 -18.84 -10.22 37.88
C ALA A 381 -19.05 -11.56 38.63
N ARG A 382 -18.38 -12.63 38.21
CA ARG A 382 -18.40 -13.95 38.86
C ARG A 382 -17.25 -14.18 39.85
N ARG A 383 -16.34 -13.21 39.99
CA ARG A 383 -15.31 -13.18 41.06
C ARG A 383 -15.79 -12.31 42.20
#